data_AF-A0A2G6E0B8-F1
#
_entry.id   AF-A0A2G6E0B8-F1
#
_cell.length_a   1.000
_cell.length_b   1.000
_cell.length_c   1.000
_cell.angle_alpha   90.00
_cell.angle_beta   90.00
_cell.angle_gamma   90.00
#
_symmetry.space_group_name_H-M   'P 1'
#
loop_
_entity.id
_entity.type
_entity.pdbx_description
1 polymer ?
#
loop_
_entity_poly.entity_id
_entity_poly.type
_entity_poly.pdbx_seq_one_letter_code
_entity_poly.pdbx_strand_id
1 'polypeptide(L)'
;MQNRGVVFLRELAVETWQVSRELIKITIPVVIITKILEELGLIDAISSLFAPLLSLIGLPGELGLVWATAIFTSIYGGLAVFASLAPDLH
;
A
#
# COMPACT_ATOMS: atom_id res chain seq x y z
N MET A 1 -1.63 45.86 -1.76
CA MET A 1 -1.29 44.55 -1.13
C MET A 1 -2.23 43.44 -1.64
N GLN A 2 -2.29 43.13 -2.94
CA GLN A 2 -3.42 42.38 -3.51
C GLN A 2 -3.08 41.20 -4.48
N ASN A 3 -1.84 40.69 -4.53
CA ASN A 3 -1.51 39.56 -5.43
C ASN A 3 -0.87 38.32 -4.76
N ARG A 4 -0.71 38.31 -3.43
CA ARG A 4 0.01 37.22 -2.73
C ARG A 4 -0.76 35.90 -2.69
N GLY A 5 -2.09 35.94 -2.62
CA GLY A 5 -2.92 34.73 -2.52
C GLY A 5 -2.90 33.87 -3.79
N VAL A 6 -2.97 34.49 -4.97
CA VAL A 6 -2.99 33.76 -6.25
C VAL A 6 -1.63 33.11 -6.54
N VAL A 7 -0.53 33.79 -6.18
CA VAL A 7 0.83 33.24 -6.30
C VAL A 7 1.02 32.06 -5.35
N PHE A 8 0.57 32.18 -4.10
CA PHE A 8 0.65 31.11 -3.09
C PHE A 8 -0.16 29.86 -3.49
N LEU A 9 -1.39 30.03 -4.00
CA LEU A 9 -2.20 28.90 -4.48
C LEU A 9 -1.56 28.20 -5.69
N ARG A 10 -0.94 28.97 -6.59
CA ARG A 10 -0.22 28.41 -7.75
C ARG A 10 1.04 27.65 -7.33
N GLU A 11 1.78 28.17 -6.35
CA GLU A 11 2.95 27.49 -5.79
C GLU A 11 2.56 26.16 -5.13
N LEU A 12 1.54 26.17 -4.27
CA LEU A 12 1.01 24.95 -3.65
C LEU A 12 0.53 23.93 -4.68
N ALA A 13 -0.18 24.38 -5.72
CA ALA A 13 -0.67 23.49 -6.77
C ALA A 13 0.49 22.85 -7.55
N VAL A 14 1.54 23.61 -7.86
CA VAL A 14 2.71 23.10 -8.58
C VAL A 14 3.54 22.17 -7.70
N GLU A 15 3.73 22.50 -6.43
CA GLU A 15 4.48 21.68 -5.47
C GLU A 15 3.75 20.36 -5.21
N THR A 16 2.43 20.42 -4.98
CA THR A 16 1.58 19.22 -4.84
C THR A 16 1.65 18.36 -6.09
N TRP A 17 1.55 18.97 -7.28
CA TRP A 17 1.60 18.26 -8.55
C TRP A 17 2.95 17.56 -8.78
N GLN A 18 4.05 18.20 -8.40
CA GLN A 18 5.37 17.59 -8.49
C GLN A 18 5.50 16.38 -7.57
N VAL A 19 5.12 16.52 -6.29
CA VAL A 19 5.18 15.42 -5.33
C VAL A 19 4.27 14.26 -5.75
N SER A 20 3.02 14.53 -6.14
CA SER A 20 2.09 13.50 -6.63
C SER A 20 2.63 12.77 -7.86
N ARG A 21 3.29 13.47 -8.79
CA ARG A 21 3.89 12.84 -9.97
C ARG A 21 5.04 11.90 -9.61
N GLU A 22 5.91 12.30 -8.68
CA GLU A 22 7.00 11.45 -8.20
C GLU A 22 6.46 10.21 -7.47
N LEU A 23 5.42 10.38 -6.63
CA LEU A 23 4.75 9.25 -5.99
C LEU A 23 4.16 8.29 -7.03
N ILE A 24 3.39 8.79 -8.01
CA ILE A 24 2.78 7.94 -9.05
C ILE A 24 3.85 7.14 -9.82
N LYS A 25 4.97 7.77 -10.17
CA LYS A 25 6.08 7.09 -10.86
C LYS A 25 6.68 5.96 -10.05
N ILE A 26 6.66 6.03 -8.72
CA ILE A 26 7.17 4.97 -7.84
C ILE A 26 6.08 3.95 -7.55
N THR A 27 4.87 4.39 -7.20
CA THR A 27 3.76 3.53 -6.82
C THR A 27 3.32 2.61 -7.95
N ILE A 28 3.19 3.10 -9.19
CA ILE A 28 2.74 2.27 -10.32
C ILE A 28 3.66 1.06 -10.54
N PRO A 29 4.98 1.20 -10.75
CA PRO A 29 5.84 0.05 -10.95
C PRO A 29 5.94 -0.86 -9.72
N VAL A 30 5.93 -0.30 -8.51
CA VAL A 30 5.88 -1.11 -7.28
C VAL A 30 4.62 -1.97 -7.26
N VAL A 31 3.44 -1.40 -7.50
CA VAL A 31 2.17 -2.13 -7.54
C VAL A 31 2.17 -3.22 -8.61
N ILE A 32 2.73 -2.95 -9.79
CA ILE A 32 2.83 -3.95 -10.86
C ILE A 32 3.73 -5.11 -10.42
N ILE A 33 4.92 -4.82 -9.89
CA ILE A 33 5.85 -5.85 -9.40
C ILE A 33 5.17 -6.67 -8.31
N THR A 34 4.51 -6.02 -7.36
CA THR A 34 3.88 -6.73 -6.24
C THR A 34 2.68 -7.54 -6.68
N LYS A 35 1.93 -7.10 -7.69
CA LYS A 35 0.86 -7.90 -8.30
C LYS A 35 1.41 -9.13 -9.00
N ILE A 36 2.54 -9.02 -9.69
CA ILE A 36 3.23 -10.18 -10.27
C ILE A 36 3.70 -11.14 -9.15
N LEU A 37 4.28 -10.63 -8.07
CA LEU A 37 4.72 -11.45 -6.93
C LEU A 37 3.55 -12.14 -6.22
N GLU A 38 2.40 -11.48 -6.16
CA GLU A 38 1.14 -12.02 -5.63
C GLU A 38 0.62 -13.16 -6.52
N GLU A 39 0.53 -12.94 -7.84
CA GLU A 39 0.11 -13.97 -8.81
C GLU A 39 1.05 -15.18 -8.85
N LEU A 40 2.34 -14.98 -8.54
CA LEU A 40 3.32 -16.06 -8.40
C LEU A 40 3.20 -16.82 -7.06
N GLY A 41 2.31 -16.41 -6.16
CA GLY A 41 2.16 -16.99 -4.82
C GLY A 41 3.35 -16.71 -3.89
N LEU A 42 4.23 -15.78 -4.26
CA LEU A 42 5.42 -15.47 -3.48
C LEU A 42 5.05 -14.70 -2.20
N ILE A 43 4.02 -13.85 -2.27
CA ILE A 43 3.49 -13.17 -1.10
C ILE A 43 2.86 -14.18 -0.12
N ASP A 44 2.20 -15.24 -0.62
CA ASP A 44 1.65 -16.32 0.22
C ASP A 44 2.74 -17.17 0.88
N ALA A 45 3.81 -17.48 0.14
CA ALA A 45 4.95 -18.19 0.70
C ALA A 45 5.60 -17.40 1.84
N ILE A 46 5.75 -16.07 1.65
CA ILE A 46 6.28 -15.18 2.67
C ILE A 46 5.29 -15.06 3.84
N SER A 47 3.99 -14.88 3.57
CA SER A 47 2.98 -14.79 4.63
C SER A 47 2.94 -16.07 5.50
N SER A 48 3.11 -17.26 4.90
CA SER A 48 3.21 -18.53 5.63
C SER A 48 4.44 -18.61 6.55
N LEU A 49 5.56 -18.00 6.15
CA LEU A 49 6.76 -17.90 6.98
C LEU A 49 6.58 -16.90 8.14
N PHE A 50 5.80 -15.84 7.91
CA PHE A 50 5.45 -14.84 8.94
C PHE A 50 4.22 -15.24 9.77
N ALA A 51 3.48 -16.30 9.41
CA ALA A 51 2.37 -16.85 10.18
C ALA A 51 2.74 -17.17 11.66
N PRO A 52 3.89 -17.78 11.99
CA PRO A 52 4.28 -17.96 13.40
C PRO A 52 4.46 -16.63 14.14
N LEU A 53 4.98 -15.58 13.48
CA LEU A 53 5.07 -14.24 14.07
C LEU A 53 3.67 -13.66 14.36
N LEU A 54 2.71 -13.82 13.44
CA LEU A 54 1.33 -13.34 13.59
C LEU A 54 0.54 -14.10 14.66
N SER A 55 0.79 -15.40 14.79
CA SER A 55 0.24 -16.22 15.88
C SER A 55 0.70 -15.73 17.25
N LEU A 56 1.90 -15.15 17.33
CA LEU A 56 2.47 -14.59 18.57
C LEU A 56 1.75 -13.31 19.01
N ILE A 57 1.19 -12.57 18.06
CA ILE A 57 0.42 -11.33 18.27
C ILE A 57 -1.09 -11.61 18.39
N GLY A 58 -1.51 -12.88 18.23
CA GLY A 58 -2.91 -13.30 18.29
C GLY A 58 -3.74 -12.89 17.07
N LEU A 59 -3.12 -12.58 15.93
CA LEU A 59 -3.82 -12.21 14.70
C LEU A 59 -4.21 -13.44 13.87
N PRO A 60 -5.42 -13.46 13.27
CA PRO A 60 -5.84 -14.51 12.33
C PRO A 60 -4.83 -14.66 11.18
N GLY A 61 -4.58 -15.91 10.76
CA GLY A 61 -3.58 -16.22 9.73
C GLY A 61 -3.85 -15.54 8.39
N GLU A 62 -5.12 -15.27 8.07
CA GLU A 62 -5.53 -14.57 6.84
C GLU A 62 -5.01 -13.12 6.79
N LEU A 63 -4.77 -12.48 7.95
CA LEU A 63 -4.19 -11.14 8.02
C LEU A 63 -2.68 -11.12 7.72
N GLY A 64 -2.04 -12.28 7.61
CA GLY A 64 -0.65 -12.36 7.17
C GLY A 64 -0.42 -11.91 5.75
N LEU A 65 -1.40 -12.13 4.87
CA LEU A 65 -1.35 -11.64 3.50
C LEU A 65 -1.48 -10.11 3.44
N VAL A 66 -2.35 -9.54 4.28
CA VAL A 66 -2.52 -8.09 4.45
C VAL A 66 -1.22 -7.44 4.92
N TRP A 67 -0.57 -8.03 5.92
CA TRP A 67 0.66 -7.51 6.51
C TRP A 67 1.84 -7.61 5.53
N ALA A 68 2.00 -8.75 4.85
CA ALA A 68 3.02 -8.93 3.81
C ALA A 68 2.82 -7.91 2.68
N THR A 69 1.59 -7.79 2.17
CA THR A 69 1.25 -6.82 1.13
C THR A 69 1.54 -5.39 1.59
N ALA A 70 1.23 -5.04 2.84
CA ALA A 70 1.49 -3.70 3.37
C ALA A 70 2.98 -3.33 3.39
N ILE A 71 3.85 -4.30 3.70
CA ILE A 71 5.31 -4.12 3.72
C ILE A 71 5.89 -4.05 2.31
N PHE A 72 5.41 -4.89 1.40
CA PHE A 72 5.93 -4.93 0.03
C PHE A 72 5.39 -3.80 -0.86
N THR A 73 4.18 -3.31 -0.59
CA THR A 73 3.53 -2.27 -1.40
C THR A 73 3.47 -0.94 -0.66
N SER A 74 2.57 -0.86 0.30
CA SER A 74 2.23 0.26 1.16
C SER A 74 1.05 -0.15 2.04
N ILE A 75 0.80 0.61 3.10
CA ILE A 75 -0.39 0.42 3.95
C ILE A 75 -1.69 0.42 3.13
N TYR A 76 -1.79 1.21 2.05
CA TYR A 76 -2.98 1.24 1.19
C TYR A 76 -3.17 -0.04 0.39
N GLY A 77 -2.09 -0.67 -0.07
CA GLY A 77 -2.15 -1.97 -0.75
C GLY A 77 -2.54 -3.09 0.21
N GLY A 78 -2.00 -3.08 1.43
CA GLY A 78 -2.46 -3.96 2.50
C GLY A 78 -3.95 -3.77 2.80
N LEU A 79 -4.41 -2.51 2.90
CA LEU A 79 -5.81 -2.19 3.15
C LEU A 79 -6.75 -2.70 2.05
N ALA A 80 -6.31 -2.67 0.79
CA ALA A 80 -7.09 -3.21 -0.33
C ALA A 80 -7.27 -4.73 -0.24
N VAL A 81 -6.21 -5.46 0.12
CA VAL A 81 -6.26 -6.92 0.36
C VAL A 81 -7.10 -7.25 1.60
N PHE A 82 -7.00 -6.43 2.65
CA PHE A 82 -7.87 -6.56 3.82
C PHE A 82 -9.33 -6.39 3.44
N ALA A 83 -9.66 -5.39 2.62
CA ALA A 83 -11.03 -5.16 2.16
C ALA A 83 -11.58 -6.33 1.32
N SER A 84 -10.73 -7.07 0.61
CA SER A 84 -11.15 -8.28 -0.11
C SER A 84 -11.30 -9.51 0.77
N LEU A 85 -10.57 -9.60 1.89
CA LEU A 85 -10.64 -10.72 2.85
C LEU A 85 -11.68 -10.50 3.96
N ALA A 86 -12.02 -9.24 4.26
CA ALA A 86 -13.01 -8.89 5.28
C ALA A 86 -14.39 -9.58 5.10
N PRO A 87 -14.91 -9.83 3.88
CA PRO A 87 -16.14 -10.59 3.68
C PRO A 87 -16.02 -12.09 3.99
N ASP A 88 -14.82 -12.66 4.00
CA ASP A 88 -14.58 -14.08 4.29
C ASP A 88 -14.25 -14.33 5.78
N LEU A 89 -13.94 -13.27 6.54
CA LEU A 89 -13.89 -13.30 8.01
C LEU A 89 -15.31 -13.18 8.59
N HIS A 90 -16.07 -14.29 8.54
CA HIS A 90 -17.33 -14.46 9.28
C HIS A 90 -17.13 -15.29 10.54
#